data_AF-A4NZ51-F1
#
_entry.id   AF-A4NZ51-F1
#
_cell.length_a   1.000
_cell.length_b   1.000
_cell.length_c   1.000
_cell.angle_alpha   90.00
_cell.angle_beta   90.00
_cell.angle_gamma   90.00
#
_symmetry.space_group_name_H-M   'P 1'
#
loop_
_entity.id
_entity.type
_entity.pdbx_description
1 polymer ?
#
loop_
_entity_poly.entity_id
_entity_poly.type
_entity_poly.pdbx_seq_one_letter_code
_entity_poly.pdbx_strand_id
1 'polypeptide(L)'
;MKLAEQNAPVPKVSYYSDHFFVLENVGLTVSQWLCNKNIDEQQKFLIIYDACLALIDLHAKNLVHGRPAIRDITWDKGKVTFLDFESRSNSRNQNWVVIRDMLFFFDSLCREEDISDTFIQKVASYYQTHCEAKNWQNMIVFLQRFNWVYYLLLPFKPIAKTDLISIYRLFEIFLIKKK
;
A
#
# COMPACT_ATOMS: atom_id res chain seq x y z
N MET A 1 -18.19 -11.45 -4.45
CA MET A 1 -19.07 -12.04 -3.42
C MET A 1 -18.29 -12.66 -2.23
N LYS A 2 -17.25 -13.48 -2.43
CA LYS A 2 -16.49 -14.13 -1.32
C LYS A 2 -15.75 -13.23 -0.29
N LEU A 3 -15.40 -11.98 -0.61
CA LEU A 3 -14.56 -11.14 0.26
C LEU A 3 -15.33 -10.49 1.41
N ALA A 4 -16.55 -10.02 1.14
CA ALA A 4 -17.44 -9.46 2.18
C ALA A 4 -17.83 -10.54 3.21
N GLU A 5 -18.07 -11.78 2.75
CA GLU A 5 -18.34 -12.95 3.60
C GLU A 5 -17.16 -13.32 4.51
N GLN A 6 -15.94 -12.93 4.12
CA GLN A 6 -14.71 -13.14 4.90
C GLN A 6 -14.36 -11.93 5.79
N ASN A 7 -15.30 -10.99 5.97
CA ASN A 7 -15.12 -9.75 6.74
C ASN A 7 -13.90 -8.93 6.29
N ALA A 8 -13.62 -8.91 4.98
CA ALA A 8 -12.72 -7.94 4.38
C ALA A 8 -13.43 -6.58 4.28
N PRO A 9 -12.75 -5.46 4.57
CA PRO A 9 -13.37 -4.15 4.49
C PRO A 9 -13.47 -3.72 3.02
N VAL A 10 -14.58 -4.09 2.38
CA VAL A 10 -14.90 -3.81 0.97
C VAL A 10 -16.19 -2.99 0.87
N PRO A 11 -16.38 -2.19 -0.19
CA PRO A 11 -17.61 -1.43 -0.36
C PRO A 11 -18.79 -2.38 -0.55
N LYS A 12 -19.94 -2.00 0.02
CA LYS A 12 -21.17 -2.75 -0.17
C LYS A 12 -21.72 -2.47 -1.58
N VAL A 13 -22.12 -3.54 -2.26
CA VAL A 13 -22.79 -3.45 -3.55
C VAL A 13 -24.27 -3.18 -3.31
N SER A 14 -24.74 -1.99 -3.67
CA SER A 14 -26.15 -1.60 -3.56
C SER A 14 -26.99 -2.14 -4.71
N TYR A 15 -26.38 -2.29 -5.88
CA TYR A 15 -27.03 -2.80 -7.09
C TYR A 15 -25.99 -3.44 -8.02
N TYR A 16 -26.38 -4.47 -8.76
CA TYR A 16 -25.56 -5.02 -9.83
C TYR A 16 -26.43 -5.50 -11.00
N SER A 17 -25.84 -5.52 -12.19
CA SER A 17 -26.36 -6.05 -13.43
C SER A 17 -25.22 -6.67 -14.24
N ASP A 18 -25.50 -7.20 -15.42
CA ASP A 18 -24.48 -7.77 -16.31
C ASP A 18 -23.49 -6.72 -16.87
N HIS A 19 -23.81 -5.42 -16.76
CA HIS A 19 -23.01 -4.34 -17.34
C HIS A 19 -22.39 -3.39 -16.32
N PHE A 20 -22.99 -3.26 -15.15
CA PHE A 20 -22.51 -2.35 -14.12
C PHE A 20 -22.94 -2.80 -12.73
N PHE A 21 -22.22 -2.29 -11.73
CA PHE A 21 -22.59 -2.37 -10.34
C PHE A 21 -22.46 -0.99 -9.69
N VAL A 22 -23.21 -0.78 -8.62
CA VAL A 22 -23.22 0.45 -7.83
C VAL A 22 -22.72 0.12 -6.45
N LEU A 23 -21.70 0.85 -6.01
CA LEU A 23 -21.12 0.75 -4.67
C LEU A 23 -21.65 1.87 -3.79
N GLU A 24 -21.83 1.59 -2.51
CA GLU A 24 -22.03 2.64 -1.52
C GLU A 24 -20.82 3.60 -1.51
N ASN A 25 -21.07 4.88 -1.23
CA ASN A 25 -19.99 5.86 -1.09
C ASN A 25 -19.17 5.53 0.16
N VAL A 26 -17.85 5.40 0.00
CA VAL A 26 -16.90 5.04 1.05
C VAL A 26 -15.89 6.15 1.38
N GLY A 27 -16.15 7.37 0.92
CA GLY A 27 -15.33 8.54 1.21
C GLY A 27 -14.14 8.73 0.26
N LEU A 28 -13.20 9.58 0.68
CA LEU A 28 -12.01 9.91 -0.11
C LEU A 28 -10.95 8.82 -0.01
N THR A 29 -10.12 8.72 -1.05
CA THR A 29 -8.97 7.81 -1.06
C THR A 29 -7.87 8.29 -0.11
N VAL A 30 -7.03 7.38 0.36
CA VAL A 30 -5.87 7.72 1.20
C VAL A 30 -4.93 8.64 0.41
N SER A 31 -4.70 8.40 -0.88
CA SER A 31 -3.96 9.33 -1.76
C SER A 31 -4.56 10.74 -1.73
N GLN A 32 -5.88 10.88 -1.90
CA GLN A 32 -6.56 12.19 -1.83
C GLN A 32 -6.40 12.87 -0.46
N TRP A 33 -6.48 12.11 0.63
CA TRP A 33 -6.24 12.65 1.97
C TRP A 33 -4.80 13.11 2.18
N LEU A 34 -3.82 12.31 1.79
CA LEU A 34 -2.40 12.62 2.00
C LEU A 34 -1.93 13.82 1.17
N CYS A 35 -2.50 14.02 -0.02
CA CYS A 35 -2.22 15.19 -0.88
C CYS A 35 -3.08 16.42 -0.52
N ASN A 36 -4.02 16.30 0.42
CA ASN A 36 -4.85 17.43 0.85
C ASN A 36 -4.04 18.42 1.70
N LYS A 37 -3.99 19.69 1.25
CA LYS A 37 -3.27 20.79 1.94
C LYS A 37 -4.04 21.40 3.11
N ASN A 38 -5.32 21.05 3.26
CA ASN A 38 -6.20 21.57 4.31
C ASN A 38 -6.16 20.74 5.60
N ILE A 39 -5.42 19.62 5.62
CA ILE A 39 -5.21 18.81 6.82
C ILE A 39 -3.75 18.86 7.24
N ASP A 40 -3.52 18.77 8.55
CA ASP A 40 -2.18 18.73 9.11
C ASP A 40 -1.52 17.35 8.98
N GLU A 41 -0.23 17.31 9.29
CA GLU A 41 0.56 16.07 9.29
C GLU A 41 0.02 15.03 10.28
N GLN A 42 -0.52 15.46 11.42
CA GLN A 42 -1.03 14.53 12.44
C GLN A 42 -2.24 13.75 11.91
N GLN A 43 -3.16 14.43 11.25
CA GLN A 43 -4.30 13.80 10.59
C GLN A 43 -3.86 12.88 9.45
N LYS A 44 -2.85 13.27 8.67
CA LYS A 44 -2.26 12.40 7.63
C LYS A 44 -1.70 11.11 8.21
N PHE A 45 -0.96 11.21 9.33
CA PHE A 45 -0.43 10.03 10.03
C PHE A 45 -1.54 9.13 10.55
N LEU A 46 -2.59 9.68 11.15
CA LEU A 46 -3.74 8.91 11.61
C LEU A 46 -4.35 8.09 10.47
N ILE A 47 -4.62 8.73 9.33
CA ILE A 47 -5.25 8.09 8.17
C ILE A 47 -4.38 6.96 7.60
N ILE A 48 -3.08 7.21 7.39
CA ILE A 48 -2.20 6.18 6.83
C ILE A 48 -1.92 5.04 7.83
N TYR A 49 -1.92 5.32 9.13
CA TYR A 49 -1.78 4.28 10.15
C TYR A 49 -3.00 3.37 10.22
N ASP A 50 -4.22 3.92 10.14
CA ASP A 50 -5.43 3.12 10.00
C ASP A 50 -5.36 2.23 8.74
N ALA A 51 -4.88 2.77 7.62
CA ALA A 51 -4.70 2.01 6.39
C ALA A 51 -3.64 0.88 6.53
N CYS A 52 -2.55 1.14 7.27
CA CYS A 52 -1.55 0.12 7.59
C CYS A 52 -2.17 -1.02 8.40
N LEU A 53 -2.88 -0.68 9.48
CA LEU A 53 -3.55 -1.66 10.34
C LEU A 53 -4.57 -2.49 9.57
N ALA A 54 -5.40 -1.84 8.74
CA ALA A 54 -6.39 -2.54 7.92
C ALA A 54 -5.75 -3.54 6.95
N LEU A 55 -4.58 -3.21 6.37
CA LEU A 55 -3.86 -4.11 5.47
C LEU A 55 -3.20 -5.26 6.25
N ILE A 56 -2.64 -4.98 7.43
CA ILE A 56 -2.09 -6.00 8.33
C ILE A 56 -3.18 -6.99 8.77
N ASP A 57 -4.34 -6.48 9.16
CA ASP A 57 -5.50 -7.29 9.57
C ASP A 57 -6.03 -8.15 8.41
N LEU A 58 -5.98 -7.62 7.18
CA LEU A 58 -6.31 -8.38 5.97
C LEU A 58 -5.38 -9.59 5.84
N HIS A 59 -4.06 -9.36 5.97
CA HIS A 59 -3.05 -10.42 5.90
C HIS A 59 -3.18 -11.43 7.04
N ALA A 60 -3.50 -10.98 8.27
CA ALA A 60 -3.74 -11.85 9.42
C ALA A 60 -4.94 -12.80 9.22
N LYS A 61 -5.92 -12.40 8.40
CA LYS A 61 -7.06 -13.24 7.98
C LYS A 61 -6.74 -14.17 6.82
N ASN A 62 -5.47 -14.28 6.40
CA ASN A 62 -5.02 -14.98 5.18
C ASN A 62 -5.68 -14.43 3.90
N LEU A 63 -6.04 -13.15 3.91
CA LEU A 63 -6.57 -12.45 2.74
C LEU A 63 -5.48 -11.52 2.20
N VAL A 64 -5.49 -11.31 0.89
CA VAL A 64 -4.63 -10.35 0.22
C VAL A 64 -5.47 -9.51 -0.72
N HIS A 65 -5.07 -8.26 -0.90
CA HIS A 65 -5.69 -7.35 -1.84
C HIS A 65 -5.24 -7.63 -3.27
N GLY A 66 -3.94 -7.90 -3.43
CA GLY A 66 -3.27 -8.15 -4.69
C GLY A 66 -2.49 -6.95 -5.22
N ARG A 67 -3.03 -5.73 -5.04
CA ARG A 67 -2.44 -4.44 -5.43
C ARG A 67 -2.99 -3.31 -4.54
N PRO A 68 -2.66 -3.27 -3.24
CA PRO A 68 -3.18 -2.28 -2.30
C PRO A 68 -2.48 -0.91 -2.48
N ALA A 69 -2.65 -0.27 -3.63
CA ALA A 69 -2.15 1.09 -3.82
C ALA A 69 -2.99 2.07 -2.97
N ILE A 70 -2.39 3.11 -2.39
CA ILE A 70 -3.10 4.06 -1.51
C ILE A 70 -4.27 4.81 -2.19
N ARG A 71 -4.34 4.84 -3.51
CA ARG A 71 -5.51 5.36 -4.26
C ARG A 71 -6.69 4.38 -4.28
N ASP A 72 -6.42 3.09 -4.08
CA ASP A 72 -7.39 2.00 -4.04
C ASP A 72 -7.79 1.70 -2.57
N ILE A 73 -7.38 2.56 -1.62
CA ILE A 73 -7.75 2.51 -0.21
C ILE A 73 -8.51 3.80 0.10
N THR A 74 -9.66 3.68 0.75
CA THR A 74 -10.45 4.83 1.22
C THR A 74 -10.48 4.91 2.73
N TRP A 75 -10.68 6.12 3.23
CA TRP A 75 -10.81 6.39 4.66
C TRP A 75 -11.93 7.41 4.89
N ASP A 76 -12.85 7.07 5.79
CA ASP A 76 -13.88 7.97 6.29
C ASP A 76 -14.06 7.76 7.80
N LYS A 77 -13.66 8.75 8.61
CA LYS A 77 -13.86 8.77 10.08
C LYS A 77 -13.39 7.48 10.78
N GLY A 78 -12.19 7.00 10.44
CA GLY A 78 -11.59 5.78 11.01
C GLY A 78 -11.99 4.49 10.30
N LYS A 79 -12.92 4.54 9.35
CA LYS A 79 -13.31 3.38 8.55
C LYS A 79 -12.46 3.31 7.28
N VAL A 80 -11.59 2.31 7.22
CA VAL A 80 -10.85 1.97 6.01
C VAL A 80 -11.67 1.03 5.13
N THR A 81 -11.70 1.28 3.82
CA THR A 81 -12.29 0.37 2.84
C THR A 81 -11.36 0.21 1.63
N PHE A 82 -11.09 -1.03 1.25
CA PHE A 82 -10.31 -1.39 0.07
C PHE A 82 -11.20 -1.47 -1.17
N LEU A 83 -10.73 -0.88 -2.27
CA LEU A 83 -11.33 -0.91 -3.60
C LEU A 83 -10.52 -1.86 -4.49
N ASP A 84 -11.07 -2.27 -5.63
CA ASP A 84 -10.33 -3.00 -6.67
C ASP A 84 -9.54 -4.26 -6.21
N PHE A 85 -10.26 -5.29 -5.74
CA PHE A 85 -9.68 -6.61 -5.40
C PHE A 85 -9.43 -7.52 -6.62
N GLU A 86 -9.47 -6.99 -7.84
CA GLU A 86 -9.47 -7.80 -9.05
C GLU A 86 -8.06 -8.33 -9.40
N SER A 87 -7.03 -7.69 -8.85
CA SER A 87 -5.61 -7.95 -9.11
C SER A 87 -5.01 -9.19 -8.39
N ARG A 88 -5.72 -10.33 -8.46
CA ARG A 88 -5.30 -11.56 -7.78
C ARG A 88 -3.99 -12.12 -8.33
N SER A 89 -3.10 -12.54 -7.43
CA SER A 89 -1.92 -13.32 -7.82
C SER A 89 -2.35 -14.74 -8.17
N ASN A 90 -1.81 -15.30 -9.25
CA ASN A 90 -1.91 -16.73 -9.53
C ASN A 90 -0.90 -17.56 -8.71
N SER A 91 -0.03 -16.92 -7.93
CA SER A 91 0.94 -17.61 -7.10
C SER A 91 0.27 -18.33 -5.93
N ARG A 92 0.64 -19.59 -5.72
CA ARG A 92 0.22 -20.38 -4.55
C ARG A 92 1.08 -20.13 -3.32
N ASN A 93 2.16 -19.37 -3.45
CA ASN A 93 3.04 -19.05 -2.33
C ASN A 93 2.42 -17.94 -1.46
N GLN A 94 1.89 -18.33 -0.31
CA GLN A 94 1.21 -17.43 0.63
C GLN A 94 2.12 -16.30 1.13
N ASN A 95 3.41 -16.59 1.38
CA ASN A 95 4.35 -15.54 1.79
C ASN A 95 4.54 -14.51 0.67
N TRP A 96 4.63 -14.95 -0.58
CA TRP A 96 4.85 -14.06 -1.71
C TRP A 96 3.68 -13.09 -1.92
N VAL A 97 2.43 -13.56 -1.82
CA VAL A 97 1.28 -12.69 -2.07
C VAL A 97 1.15 -11.58 -1.02
N VAL A 98 1.51 -11.85 0.24
CA VAL A 98 1.61 -10.86 1.31
C VAL A 98 2.74 -9.86 1.04
N ILE A 99 3.95 -10.35 0.73
CA ILE A 99 5.10 -9.49 0.40
C ILE A 99 4.77 -8.57 -0.78
N ARG A 100 4.10 -9.10 -1.80
CA ARG A 100 3.69 -8.34 -2.99
C ARG A 100 2.73 -7.21 -2.62
N ASP A 101 1.76 -7.46 -1.76
CA ASP A 101 0.86 -6.43 -1.24
C ASP A 101 1.63 -5.32 -0.50
N MET A 102 2.55 -5.70 0.40
CA MET A 102 3.37 -4.74 1.14
C MET A 102 4.22 -3.88 0.19
N LEU A 103 4.83 -4.50 -0.83
CA LEU A 103 5.64 -3.79 -1.83
C LEU A 103 4.78 -2.81 -2.64
N PHE A 104 3.60 -3.20 -3.09
CA PHE A 104 2.69 -2.29 -3.81
C PHE A 104 2.21 -1.13 -2.95
N PHE A 105 1.93 -1.38 -1.67
CA PHE A 105 1.53 -0.33 -0.74
C PHE A 105 2.65 0.73 -0.61
N PHE A 106 3.88 0.31 -0.31
CA PHE A 106 5.00 1.25 -0.15
C PHE A 106 5.46 1.88 -1.47
N ASP A 107 5.44 1.14 -2.57
CA ASP A 107 5.71 1.71 -3.90
C ASP A 107 4.68 2.80 -4.24
N SER A 108 3.40 2.58 -3.93
CA SER A 108 2.37 3.59 -4.15
C SER A 108 2.56 4.85 -3.30
N LEU A 109 3.05 4.73 -2.07
CA LEU A 109 3.46 5.88 -1.25
C LEU A 109 4.67 6.61 -1.86
N CYS A 110 5.67 5.85 -2.31
CA CYS A 110 6.87 6.38 -2.96
C CYS A 110 6.56 7.05 -4.30
N ARG A 111 5.42 6.73 -4.92
CA ARG A 111 4.96 7.31 -6.17
C ARG A 111 4.41 8.74 -5.97
N GLU A 112 3.86 9.08 -4.82
CA GLU A 112 3.30 10.42 -4.58
C GLU A 112 4.39 11.46 -4.31
N GLU A 113 4.43 12.50 -5.13
CA GLU A 113 5.43 13.57 -5.05
C GLU A 113 5.24 14.48 -3.82
N ASP A 114 3.98 14.67 -3.40
CA ASP A 114 3.61 15.50 -2.24
C ASP A 114 3.88 14.82 -0.88
N ILE A 115 4.25 13.53 -0.88
CA ILE A 115 4.59 12.79 0.34
C ILE A 115 6.10 12.79 0.52
N SER A 116 6.59 13.26 1.67
CA SER A 116 8.03 13.32 1.94
C SER A 116 8.64 11.95 2.30
N ASP A 117 9.94 11.78 2.04
CA ASP A 117 10.66 10.54 2.42
C ASP A 117 10.63 10.30 3.94
N THR A 118 10.66 11.36 4.76
CA THR A 118 10.60 11.24 6.23
C THR A 118 9.22 10.79 6.71
N PHE A 119 8.15 11.19 6.01
CA PHE A 119 6.81 10.66 6.26
C PHE A 119 6.76 9.16 5.96
N ILE A 120 7.24 8.73 4.78
CA ILE A 120 7.25 7.31 4.39
C ILE A 120 8.10 6.48 5.37
N GLN A 121 9.25 6.99 5.82
CA GLN A 121 10.07 6.32 6.82
C GLN A 121 9.31 6.07 8.14
N LYS A 122 8.55 7.08 8.63
CA LYS A 122 7.70 6.92 9.82
C LYS A 122 6.58 5.91 9.60
N VAL A 123 5.97 5.88 8.41
CA VAL A 123 4.97 4.88 8.03
C VAL A 123 5.58 3.48 7.98
N ALA A 124 6.77 3.34 7.41
CA ALA A 124 7.52 2.09 7.35
C ALA A 124 7.85 1.58 8.76
N SER A 125 8.34 2.45 9.67
CA SER A 125 8.57 2.09 11.07
C SER A 125 7.29 1.66 11.78
N TYR A 126 6.19 2.41 11.59
CA TYR A 126 4.90 2.04 12.14
C TYR A 126 4.46 0.66 11.66
N TYR A 127 4.45 0.44 10.34
CA TYR A 127 4.07 -0.84 9.74
C TYR A 127 4.93 -1.99 10.27
N GLN A 128 6.26 -1.81 10.35
CA GLN A 128 7.19 -2.81 10.87
C GLN A 128 6.86 -3.24 12.31
N THR A 129 6.45 -2.30 13.16
CA THR A 129 6.15 -2.59 14.58
C THR A 129 4.81 -3.30 14.80
N HIS A 130 3.91 -3.25 13.81
CA HIS A 130 2.55 -3.82 13.94
C HIS A 130 2.34 -5.09 13.11
N CYS A 131 3.08 -5.28 12.01
CA CYS A 131 2.94 -6.47 11.19
C CYS A 131 3.71 -7.66 11.79
N GLU A 132 3.44 -8.88 11.29
CA GLU A 132 4.24 -10.04 11.67
C GLU A 132 5.70 -9.84 11.26
N ALA A 133 6.63 -10.00 12.21
CA ALA A 133 8.06 -9.79 11.97
C ALA A 133 8.60 -10.60 10.77
N LYS A 134 8.04 -11.80 10.54
CA LYS A 134 8.36 -12.65 9.39
C LYS A 134 8.00 -12.00 8.05
N ASN A 135 6.85 -11.35 7.94
CA ASN A 135 6.39 -10.69 6.72
C ASN A 135 7.28 -9.51 6.37
N TRP A 136 7.61 -8.69 7.38
CA TRP A 136 8.59 -7.61 7.23
C TRP A 136 9.95 -8.11 6.77
N GLN A 137 10.50 -9.11 7.47
CA GLN A 137 11.81 -9.67 7.14
C GLN A 137 11.84 -10.23 5.72
N ASN A 138 10.80 -10.95 5.30
CA ASN A 138 10.72 -11.48 3.94
C ASN A 138 10.65 -10.38 2.88
N MET A 139 9.94 -9.28 3.13
CA MET A 139 9.92 -8.13 2.23
C MET A 139 11.31 -7.49 2.10
N ILE A 140 12.03 -7.32 3.22
CA ILE A 140 13.40 -6.79 3.20
C ILE A 140 14.34 -7.72 2.45
N VAL A 141 14.29 -9.03 2.69
CA VAL A 141 15.10 -10.03 1.95
C VAL A 141 14.79 -9.99 0.45
N PHE A 142 13.52 -9.82 0.09
CA PHE A 142 13.13 -9.66 -1.31
C PHE A 142 13.77 -8.42 -1.92
N LEU A 143 13.67 -7.25 -1.27
CA LEU A 143 14.30 -6.02 -1.75
C LEU A 143 15.83 -6.16 -1.87
N GLN A 144 16.48 -6.77 -0.87
CA GLN A 144 17.93 -7.01 -0.90
C GLN A 144 18.37 -7.87 -2.09
N ARG A 145 17.60 -8.92 -2.41
CA ARG A 145 17.86 -9.76 -3.58
C ARG A 145 17.85 -8.97 -4.89
N PHE A 146 17.05 -7.91 -4.97
CA PHE A 146 16.92 -7.04 -6.15
C PHE A 146 17.67 -5.71 -6.00
N ASN A 147 18.56 -5.55 -5.01
CA ASN A 147 19.32 -4.30 -4.82
C ASN A 147 20.15 -3.92 -6.05
N TRP A 148 20.61 -4.90 -6.84
CA TRP A 148 21.30 -4.64 -8.10
C TRP A 148 20.43 -3.86 -9.12
N VAL A 149 19.10 -3.99 -9.06
CA VAL A 149 18.16 -3.27 -9.94
C VAL A 149 18.26 -1.76 -9.70
N TYR A 150 18.44 -1.32 -8.45
CA TYR A 150 18.65 0.09 -8.14
C TYR A 150 19.87 0.65 -8.90
N TYR A 151 21.00 -0.06 -8.85
CA TYR A 151 22.22 0.37 -9.53
C TYR A 151 22.12 0.25 -11.05
N LEU A 152 21.44 -0.78 -11.56
CA LEU A 152 21.14 -0.89 -13.00
C LEU A 152 20.32 0.30 -13.49
N LEU A 153 19.35 0.75 -12.69
CA LEU A 153 18.46 1.84 -13.06
C LEU A 153 19.09 3.21 -12.85
N LEU A 154 20.15 3.35 -12.05
CA LEU A 154 20.74 4.63 -11.67
C LEU A 154 21.07 5.58 -12.85
N PRO A 155 21.57 5.12 -14.01
CA PRO A 155 21.82 5.99 -15.17
C PRO A 155 20.57 6.70 -15.71
N PHE A 156 19.38 6.16 -15.46
CA PHE A 156 18.11 6.72 -15.92
C PHE A 156 17.50 7.73 -14.93
N LYS A 157 18.14 7.98 -13.78
CA LYS A 157 17.64 8.92 -12.75
C LYS A 157 17.34 10.33 -13.30
N PRO A 158 18.15 10.91 -14.21
CA PRO A 158 17.87 12.24 -14.78
C PRO A 158 16.59 12.33 -15.63
N ILE A 159 16.11 11.20 -16.18
CA ILE A 159 14.91 11.13 -17.02
C ILE A 159 13.75 10.40 -16.32
N ALA A 160 13.91 10.12 -15.02
CA ALA A 160 12.96 9.35 -14.25
C ALA A 160 11.63 10.10 -14.11
N LYS A 161 10.55 9.40 -14.43
CA LYS A 161 9.19 9.82 -14.11
C LYS A 161 8.70 9.10 -12.86
N THR A 162 7.44 9.32 -12.50
CA THR A 162 6.82 8.88 -11.24
C THR A 162 7.08 7.40 -10.90
N ASP A 163 6.95 6.49 -11.87
CA ASP A 163 7.21 5.05 -11.68
C ASP A 163 8.68 4.70 -11.38
N LEU A 164 9.61 5.41 -12.02
CA LEU A 164 11.03 5.15 -11.78
C LEU A 164 11.50 5.84 -10.48
N ILE A 165 10.92 7.01 -10.18
CA ILE A 165 11.11 7.72 -8.91
C ILE A 165 10.63 6.86 -7.74
N SER A 166 9.47 6.20 -7.85
CA SER A 166 8.94 5.35 -6.77
C SER A 166 9.90 4.20 -6.46
N ILE A 167 10.47 3.56 -7.49
CA ILE A 167 11.48 2.51 -7.33
C ILE A 167 12.71 3.04 -6.59
N TYR A 168 13.29 4.19 -7.00
CA TYR A 168 14.47 4.73 -6.30
C TYR A 168 14.16 5.03 -4.83
N ARG A 169 13.03 5.70 -4.56
CA ARG A 169 12.62 6.04 -3.20
C ARG A 169 12.40 4.80 -2.35
N LEU A 170 11.79 3.75 -2.91
CA LEU A 170 11.60 2.47 -2.23
C LEU A 170 12.94 1.84 -1.82
N PHE A 171 13.90 1.72 -2.75
CA PHE A 171 15.23 1.19 -2.42
C PHE A 171 15.99 2.08 -1.44
N GLU A 172 15.95 3.40 -1.64
CA GLU A 172 16.62 4.37 -0.78
C GLU A 172 16.09 4.32 0.65
N ILE A 173 14.76 4.30 0.85
CA ILE A 173 14.12 4.29 2.16
C ILE A 173 14.38 2.97 2.90
N PHE A 174 14.24 1.83 2.21
CA PHE A 174 14.23 0.53 2.88
C PHE A 174 15.61 -0.12 3.02
N LEU A 175 16.56 0.19 2.13
CA LEU A 175 17.89 -0.45 2.13
C LEU A 175 19.06 0.51 2.37
N ILE A 176 19.03 1.73 1.81
CA ILE A 176 20.22 2.60 1.75
C ILE A 176 20.26 3.61 2.91
N LYS A 177 19.14 4.26 3.21
CA LYS A 177 19.02 5.31 4.24
C LYS A 177 18.79 4.74 5.64
N LYS A 178 18.92 3.42 5.84
CA LYS A 178 18.93 2.79 7.18
C LYS A 178 20.26 3.12 7.87
N LYS A 179 20.36 4.30 8.46
CA LYS A 179 21.40 4.70 9.41
C LYS A 179 20.76 5.27 10.66
#